data_AF-A0A1I0R0E0-F1
#
_entry.id   AF-A0A1I0R0E0-F1
#
_cell.length_a   1.000
_cell.length_b   1.000
_cell.length_c   1.000
_cell.angle_alpha   90.00
_cell.angle_beta   90.00
_cell.angle_gamma   90.00
#
_symmetry.space_group_name_H-M   'P 1'
#
loop_
_entity.id
_entity.type
_entity.pdbx_description
1 polymer ?
#
loop_
_entity_poly.entity_id
_entity_poly.type
_entity_poly.pdbx_seq_one_letter_code
_entity_poly.pdbx_strand_id
1 'polypeptide(L)'
;MNVLELLDENNITFSLEYYGLNDLATGWEVKSIIEQYGLFEGIFVNHSTPVQMDYNEFPFYLFSKKICAMKELLPALVDETAKEKIQNLISISEGYFKAISVGDIIKYINADFQTIFGEESDIDAKHITLEFVAKYSGGISDEVFDFLAENYGYLLIDKYSDFEKVFEAKTWLFEKTIPSGSYSEVMSYRFDEVLNVYAHINSKKGSSLGEIVKNRINVLYGEMITLSEKLDDESIMQEEHKIRLFNDFLERIKHRRAPEFAIINKNTSGKLDDYLQRKGQVFSYEIPVEEILNKWNDQNQWEVKLLSLTHDSIVLGEDYTVRSRLDTHKEAKVSLMDLCSSNIVSDSYFTHSHQQNLNIIASVGTGTMMGILARDEMLQDYFDMMGSAIHFIEEKMELATNSLVYDYELMLNMISTIKANSSAGKEVQAPLCYSASMFMCGFMEKIMRDTYEYEARGKQYFSTDRATLGQLLSESNCYMIKIFGVDHIRNIMFFMGTVGEKQIGQNIRNSLAHLTGNIEKHFSIGFVAQIMWIFTDILNTVFGYYLLEHLKGGTASDQL
;
A
#
# COMPACT_ATOMS: atom_id res chain seq x y z
N MET A 1 -48.09 2.26 -6.92
CA MET A 1 -47.06 2.32 -5.89
C MET A 1 -46.03 1.28 -6.27
N ASN A 2 -44.79 1.71 -6.52
CA ASN A 2 -43.72 0.78 -6.87
C ASN A 2 -43.22 0.04 -5.61
N VAL A 3 -42.37 -0.98 -5.79
CA VAL A 3 -41.87 -1.78 -4.65
C VAL A 3 -41.03 -0.97 -3.66
N LEU A 4 -40.32 0.06 -4.14
CA LEU A 4 -39.47 0.90 -3.30
C LEU A 4 -40.31 1.81 -2.40
N GLU A 5 -41.34 2.45 -2.97
CA GLU A 5 -42.32 3.27 -2.25
C GLU A 5 -42.99 2.44 -1.14
N LEU A 6 -43.34 1.18 -1.44
CA LEU A 6 -43.93 0.28 -0.45
C LEU A 6 -42.96 -0.05 0.70
N LEU A 7 -41.68 -0.26 0.41
CA LEU A 7 -40.67 -0.53 1.42
C LEU A 7 -40.40 0.71 2.28
N ASP A 8 -40.34 1.89 1.67
CA ASP A 8 -40.17 3.18 2.34
C ASP A 8 -41.35 3.49 3.28
N GLU A 9 -42.59 3.25 2.86
CA GLU A 9 -43.78 3.41 3.71
C GLU A 9 -43.73 2.54 4.98
N ASN A 10 -43.04 1.39 4.91
CA ASN A 10 -42.85 0.47 6.03
C ASN A 10 -41.52 0.72 6.78
N ASN A 11 -40.80 1.80 6.48
CA ASN A 11 -39.48 2.15 7.04
C ASN A 11 -38.43 1.03 6.85
N ILE A 12 -38.43 0.40 5.67
CA ILE A 12 -37.49 -0.67 5.33
C ILE A 12 -36.47 -0.13 4.33
N THR A 13 -35.24 0.07 4.80
CA THR A 13 -34.11 0.33 3.90
C THR A 13 -33.67 -0.98 3.27
N PHE A 14 -33.78 -1.08 1.95
CA PHE A 14 -33.43 -2.28 1.18
C PHE A 14 -32.89 -1.88 -0.19
N SER A 15 -31.67 -2.30 -0.51
CA SER A 15 -31.05 -2.02 -1.81
C SER A 15 -31.67 -2.89 -2.91
N LEU A 16 -31.59 -2.49 -4.19
CA LEU A 16 -31.93 -3.39 -5.32
C LEU A 16 -30.74 -4.23 -5.79
N GLU A 17 -29.52 -3.90 -5.36
CA GLU A 17 -28.29 -4.60 -5.72
C GLU A 17 -27.91 -5.63 -4.65
N TYR A 18 -27.34 -6.76 -5.07
CA TYR A 18 -26.81 -7.75 -4.15
C TYR A 18 -25.27 -7.68 -4.13
N TYR A 19 -24.72 -7.19 -3.02
CA TYR A 19 -23.28 -6.96 -2.85
C TYR A 19 -22.49 -8.20 -2.37
N GLY A 20 -23.17 -9.34 -2.16
CA GLY A 20 -22.53 -10.61 -1.79
C GLY A 20 -22.49 -10.89 -0.28
N LEU A 21 -21.98 -12.08 0.08
CA LEU A 21 -22.00 -12.61 1.45
C LEU A 21 -21.24 -11.79 2.48
N ASN A 22 -20.15 -11.14 2.06
CA ASN A 22 -19.25 -10.42 2.95
C ASN A 22 -19.65 -8.96 3.14
N ASP A 23 -20.72 -8.51 2.48
CA ASP A 23 -21.20 -7.14 2.62
C ASP A 23 -22.04 -6.95 3.89
N LEU A 24 -21.83 -5.82 4.57
CA LEU A 24 -22.52 -5.52 5.82
C LEU A 24 -24.03 -5.32 5.62
N ALA A 25 -24.46 -4.80 4.47
CA ALA A 25 -25.88 -4.60 4.15
C ALA A 25 -26.61 -5.94 4.02
N THR A 26 -25.96 -6.98 3.48
CA THR A 26 -26.56 -8.31 3.32
C THR A 26 -27.10 -8.87 4.63
N GLY A 27 -26.36 -8.72 5.74
CA GLY A 27 -26.82 -9.17 7.05
C GLY A 27 -28.04 -8.40 7.58
N TRP A 28 -28.06 -7.08 7.37
CA TRP A 28 -29.18 -6.23 7.75
C TRP A 28 -30.45 -6.53 6.95
N GLU A 29 -30.31 -6.72 5.64
CA GLU A 29 -31.43 -7.03 4.75
C GLU A 29 -32.05 -8.39 5.03
N VAL A 30 -31.21 -9.40 5.29
CA VAL A 30 -31.64 -10.73 5.74
C VAL A 30 -32.45 -10.62 7.04
N LYS A 31 -31.96 -9.83 8.00
CA LYS A 31 -32.68 -9.58 9.25
C LYS A 31 -34.04 -8.92 9.00
N SER A 32 -34.08 -7.87 8.18
CA SER A 32 -35.33 -7.17 7.80
C SER A 32 -36.35 -8.12 7.16
N ILE A 33 -35.90 -9.00 6.26
CA ILE A 33 -36.74 -10.02 5.65
C ILE A 33 -37.31 -10.98 6.70
N ILE A 34 -36.49 -11.46 7.64
CA ILE A 34 -36.92 -12.44 8.65
C ILE A 34 -37.93 -11.84 9.62
N GLU A 35 -37.66 -10.62 10.11
CA GLU A 35 -38.49 -9.88 11.06
C GLU A 35 -39.83 -9.47 10.45
N GLN A 36 -39.85 -9.13 9.15
CA GLN A 36 -41.03 -8.64 8.43
C GLN A 36 -41.51 -9.61 7.35
N TYR A 37 -41.27 -10.92 7.53
CA TYR A 37 -41.50 -11.94 6.51
C TYR A 37 -42.88 -11.89 5.84
N GLY A 38 -43.95 -11.69 6.63
CA GLY A 38 -45.31 -11.64 6.08
C GLY A 38 -45.54 -10.47 5.10
N LEU A 39 -44.82 -9.35 5.29
CA LEU A 39 -44.84 -8.24 4.34
C LEU A 39 -44.14 -8.65 3.04
N PHE A 40 -42.90 -9.15 3.11
CA PHE A 40 -42.13 -9.58 1.94
C PHE A 40 -42.85 -10.69 1.16
N GLU A 41 -43.40 -11.68 1.84
CA GLU A 41 -44.21 -12.73 1.22
C GLU A 41 -45.46 -12.15 0.55
N GLY A 42 -46.15 -11.23 1.23
CA GLY A 42 -47.29 -10.51 0.68
C GLY A 42 -46.97 -9.69 -0.57
N ILE A 43 -45.79 -9.08 -0.64
CA ILE A 43 -45.32 -8.35 -1.83
C ILE A 43 -45.31 -9.27 -3.05
N PHE A 44 -44.71 -10.45 -2.93
CA PHE A 44 -44.59 -11.36 -4.07
C PHE A 44 -45.88 -12.12 -4.39
N VAL A 45 -46.66 -12.53 -3.37
CA VAL A 45 -47.90 -13.30 -3.58
C VAL A 45 -48.99 -12.45 -4.22
N ASN A 46 -49.05 -11.15 -3.88
CA ASN A 46 -50.09 -10.26 -4.40
C ASN A 46 -49.72 -9.60 -5.73
N HIS A 47 -48.47 -9.76 -6.19
CA HIS A 47 -48.00 -9.15 -7.42
C HIS A 47 -48.12 -10.14 -8.60
N SER A 48 -48.97 -9.81 -9.56
CA SER A 48 -49.14 -10.63 -10.77
C SER A 48 -48.01 -10.36 -11.78
N THR A 49 -47.59 -11.39 -12.52
CA THR A 49 -46.63 -11.22 -13.62
C THR A 49 -47.17 -10.22 -14.65
N PRO A 50 -46.41 -9.16 -14.99
CA PRO A 50 -46.90 -8.13 -15.89
C PRO A 50 -46.92 -8.60 -17.35
N VAL A 51 -47.81 -8.00 -18.13
CA VAL A 51 -47.89 -8.20 -19.59
C VAL A 51 -46.82 -7.37 -20.32
N GLN A 52 -46.40 -6.25 -19.74
CA GLN A 52 -45.37 -5.35 -20.27
C GLN A 52 -44.61 -4.69 -19.12
N MET A 53 -43.32 -4.42 -19.33
CA MET A 53 -42.50 -3.64 -18.42
C MET A 53 -42.87 -2.16 -18.42
N ASP A 54 -42.92 -1.57 -17.22
CA ASP A 54 -43.14 -0.15 -16.98
C ASP A 54 -42.33 0.34 -15.76
N TYR A 55 -42.57 1.60 -15.36
CA TYR A 55 -41.89 2.25 -14.24
C TYR A 55 -42.06 1.54 -12.89
N ASN A 56 -43.18 0.86 -12.64
CA ASN A 56 -43.41 0.12 -11.39
C ASN A 56 -42.86 -1.30 -11.47
N GLU A 57 -43.00 -1.93 -12.64
CA GLU A 57 -42.62 -3.33 -12.85
C GLU A 57 -41.11 -3.54 -12.93
N PHE A 58 -40.37 -2.54 -13.43
CA PHE A 58 -38.92 -2.65 -13.57
C PHE A 58 -38.18 -2.71 -12.22
N PRO A 59 -38.42 -1.81 -11.24
CA PRO A 59 -37.88 -1.96 -9.89
C PRO A 59 -38.27 -3.28 -9.22
N PHE A 60 -39.51 -3.75 -9.42
CA PHE A 60 -39.96 -5.04 -8.88
C PHE A 60 -39.19 -6.23 -9.49
N TYR A 61 -38.87 -6.17 -10.79
CA TYR A 61 -38.01 -7.16 -11.42
C TYR A 61 -36.59 -7.15 -10.85
N LEU A 62 -36.00 -5.98 -10.61
CA LEU A 62 -34.67 -5.87 -9.98
C LEU A 62 -34.69 -6.42 -8.55
N PHE A 63 -35.73 -6.09 -7.79
CA PHE A 63 -35.95 -6.63 -6.44
C PHE A 63 -36.07 -8.16 -6.46
N SER A 64 -36.86 -8.71 -7.39
CA SER A 64 -36.98 -10.17 -7.58
C SER A 64 -35.64 -10.83 -7.92
N LYS A 65 -34.86 -10.20 -8.81
CA LYS A 65 -33.51 -10.66 -9.20
C LYS A 65 -32.58 -10.71 -7.98
N LYS A 66 -32.62 -9.69 -7.11
CA LYS A 66 -31.84 -9.64 -5.87
C LYS A 66 -32.22 -10.75 -4.90
N ILE A 67 -33.52 -10.93 -4.63
CA ILE A 67 -33.98 -12.02 -3.75
C ILE A 67 -33.54 -13.38 -4.30
N CYS A 68 -33.56 -13.58 -5.62
CA CYS A 68 -33.01 -14.81 -6.22
C CYS A 68 -31.50 -14.95 -5.99
N ALA A 69 -30.73 -13.87 -6.11
CA ALA A 69 -29.27 -13.86 -5.91
C ALA A 69 -28.88 -14.20 -4.47
N MET A 70 -29.73 -13.84 -3.50
CA MET A 70 -29.58 -14.22 -2.10
C MET A 70 -29.53 -15.74 -1.87
N LYS A 71 -29.83 -16.61 -2.84
CA LYS A 71 -29.61 -18.05 -2.71
C LYS A 71 -28.19 -18.43 -2.26
N GLU A 72 -27.20 -17.60 -2.59
CA GLU A 72 -25.81 -17.77 -2.14
C GLU A 72 -25.66 -17.83 -0.60
N LEU A 73 -26.55 -17.19 0.17
CA LEU A 73 -26.44 -17.08 1.63
C LEU A 73 -27.03 -18.22 2.42
N LEU A 74 -27.82 -19.10 1.79
CA LEU A 74 -28.47 -20.22 2.46
C LEU A 74 -27.51 -21.17 3.22
N PRO A 75 -26.30 -21.48 2.71
CA PRO A 75 -25.34 -22.31 3.45
C PRO A 75 -24.75 -21.61 4.69
N ALA A 76 -24.79 -20.28 4.76
CA ALA A 76 -24.20 -19.49 5.84
C ALA A 76 -25.19 -19.23 6.99
N LEU A 77 -26.49 -19.46 6.78
CA LEU A 77 -27.51 -19.29 7.82
C LEU A 77 -27.49 -20.47 8.80
N VAL A 78 -27.33 -20.16 10.09
CA VAL A 78 -27.32 -21.15 11.18
C VAL A 78 -28.75 -21.48 11.66
N ASP A 79 -29.68 -20.52 11.56
CA ASP A 79 -31.08 -20.73 11.95
C ASP A 79 -31.88 -21.35 10.79
N GLU A 80 -32.35 -22.58 11.00
CA GLU A 80 -33.16 -23.33 10.02
C GLU A 80 -34.51 -22.65 9.74
N THR A 81 -35.10 -21.91 10.68
CA THR A 81 -36.35 -21.18 10.46
C THR A 81 -36.14 -19.99 9.52
N ALA A 82 -35.08 -19.23 9.74
CA ALA A 82 -34.67 -18.14 8.85
C ALA A 82 -34.35 -18.65 7.44
N LYS A 83 -33.66 -19.80 7.35
CA LYS A 83 -33.31 -20.46 6.10
C LYS A 83 -34.54 -20.91 5.32
N GLU A 84 -35.54 -21.49 5.98
CA GLU A 84 -36.80 -21.87 5.34
C GLU A 84 -37.56 -20.64 4.79
N LYS A 85 -37.66 -19.57 5.58
CA LYS A 85 -38.28 -18.30 5.14
C LYS A 85 -37.61 -17.74 3.88
N ILE A 86 -36.28 -17.63 3.89
CA ILE A 86 -35.54 -17.07 2.75
C ILE A 86 -35.62 -18.00 1.54
N GLN A 87 -35.54 -19.32 1.75
CA GLN A 87 -35.72 -20.30 0.67
C GLN A 87 -37.11 -20.22 0.03
N ASN A 88 -38.17 -19.97 0.83
CA ASN A 88 -39.52 -19.76 0.32
C ASN A 88 -39.59 -18.49 -0.55
N LEU A 89 -39.10 -17.35 -0.04
CA LEU A 89 -39.07 -16.10 -0.80
C LEU A 89 -38.30 -16.22 -2.11
N ILE A 90 -37.13 -16.86 -2.10
CA ILE A 90 -36.37 -17.18 -3.32
C ILE A 90 -37.25 -17.94 -4.31
N SER A 91 -37.95 -18.97 -3.84
CA SER A 91 -38.79 -19.82 -4.70
C SER A 91 -39.95 -19.05 -5.32
N ILE A 92 -40.60 -18.16 -4.56
CA ILE A 92 -41.68 -17.30 -5.07
C ILE A 92 -41.11 -16.29 -6.08
N SER A 93 -40.00 -15.62 -5.74
CA SER A 93 -39.37 -14.62 -6.62
C SER A 93 -38.83 -15.21 -7.92
N GLU A 94 -38.34 -16.47 -7.89
CA GLU A 94 -37.81 -17.15 -9.06
C GLU A 94 -38.88 -17.33 -10.15
N GLY A 95 -40.14 -17.54 -9.76
CA GLY A 95 -41.26 -17.67 -10.68
C GLY A 95 -41.49 -16.38 -11.47
N TYR A 96 -41.48 -15.24 -10.79
CA TYR A 96 -41.59 -13.92 -11.41
C TYR A 96 -40.38 -13.60 -12.28
N PHE A 97 -39.17 -13.74 -11.73
CA PHE A 97 -37.93 -13.41 -12.40
C PHE A 97 -37.72 -14.19 -13.72
N LYS A 98 -38.09 -15.48 -13.75
CA LYS A 98 -37.98 -16.33 -14.95
C LYS A 98 -39.06 -16.06 -16.01
N ALA A 99 -40.18 -15.46 -15.63
CA ALA A 99 -41.29 -15.20 -16.55
C ALA A 99 -41.00 -14.03 -17.49
N ILE A 100 -40.10 -13.12 -17.10
CA ILE A 100 -39.71 -11.95 -17.88
C ILE A 100 -38.49 -12.29 -18.73
N SER A 101 -38.59 -12.08 -20.04
CA SER A 101 -37.45 -12.31 -20.92
C SER A 101 -36.48 -11.13 -20.91
N VAL A 102 -35.20 -11.40 -21.17
CA VAL A 102 -34.19 -10.35 -21.37
C VAL A 102 -34.59 -9.41 -22.51
N GLY A 103 -35.28 -9.92 -23.54
CA GLY A 103 -35.78 -9.10 -24.65
C GLY A 103 -36.79 -8.03 -24.21
N ASP A 104 -37.65 -8.36 -23.24
CA ASP A 104 -38.63 -7.42 -22.68
C ASP A 104 -37.94 -6.30 -21.88
N ILE A 105 -36.88 -6.66 -21.13
CA ILE A 105 -36.04 -5.69 -20.41
C ILE A 105 -35.35 -4.74 -21.39
N ILE A 106 -34.71 -5.27 -22.43
CA ILE A 106 -34.01 -4.47 -23.45
C ILE A 106 -35.01 -3.52 -24.14
N LYS A 107 -36.19 -4.02 -24.50
CA LYS A 107 -37.24 -3.22 -25.12
C LYS A 107 -37.67 -2.05 -24.22
N TYR A 108 -37.84 -2.31 -22.92
CA TYR A 108 -38.17 -1.27 -21.95
C TYR A 108 -37.05 -0.24 -21.79
N ILE A 109 -35.80 -0.68 -21.64
CA ILE A 109 -34.64 0.23 -21.55
C ILE A 109 -34.60 1.16 -22.77
N ASN A 110 -34.74 0.61 -23.99
CA ASN A 110 -34.71 1.43 -25.20
C ASN A 110 -35.91 2.41 -25.29
N ALA A 111 -37.07 2.06 -24.72
CA ALA A 111 -38.26 2.90 -24.77
C ALA A 111 -38.23 4.03 -23.73
N ASP A 112 -37.75 3.75 -22.52
CA ASP A 112 -37.95 4.60 -21.33
C ASP A 112 -36.64 4.92 -20.56
N PHE A 113 -35.48 4.87 -21.22
CA PHE A 113 -34.18 5.14 -20.59
C PHE A 113 -34.11 6.48 -19.85
N GLN A 114 -34.77 7.53 -20.35
CA GLN A 114 -34.78 8.85 -19.69
C GLN A 114 -35.44 8.79 -18.31
N THR A 115 -36.47 7.95 -18.16
CA THR A 115 -37.12 7.72 -16.87
C THR A 115 -36.24 6.86 -15.97
N ILE A 116 -35.68 5.77 -16.49
CA ILE A 116 -34.80 4.87 -15.70
C ILE A 116 -33.60 5.61 -15.14
N PHE A 117 -33.00 6.49 -15.94
CA PHE A 117 -31.88 7.32 -15.55
C PHE A 117 -32.30 8.74 -15.14
N GLY A 118 -33.57 8.99 -14.80
CA GLY A 118 -34.04 10.29 -14.32
C GLY A 118 -33.52 10.63 -12.92
N GLU A 119 -33.64 11.88 -12.49
CA GLU A 119 -33.21 12.33 -11.15
C GLU A 119 -33.94 11.58 -10.02
N GLU A 120 -35.25 11.34 -10.19
CA GLU A 120 -36.11 10.65 -9.21
C GLU A 120 -35.92 9.12 -9.17
N SER A 121 -35.10 8.57 -10.07
CA SER A 121 -34.88 7.13 -10.13
C SER A 121 -33.82 6.67 -9.15
N ASP A 122 -34.11 5.52 -8.54
CA ASP A 122 -33.26 4.83 -7.58
C ASP A 122 -31.84 4.59 -8.13
N ILE A 123 -30.85 4.77 -7.26
CA ILE A 123 -29.42 4.70 -7.62
C ILE A 123 -29.05 3.28 -8.04
N ASP A 124 -29.52 2.26 -7.32
CA ASP A 124 -29.23 0.86 -7.63
C ASP A 124 -29.89 0.46 -8.95
N ALA A 125 -31.11 0.95 -9.22
CA ALA A 125 -31.77 0.75 -10.49
C ALA A 125 -30.91 1.26 -11.67
N LYS A 126 -30.27 2.43 -11.54
CA LYS A 126 -29.34 2.96 -12.56
C LYS A 126 -28.11 2.05 -12.71
N HIS A 127 -27.47 1.67 -11.61
CA HIS A 127 -26.26 0.85 -11.64
C HIS A 127 -26.48 -0.54 -12.24
N ILE A 128 -27.58 -1.20 -11.88
CA ILE A 128 -27.94 -2.51 -12.41
C ILE A 128 -28.36 -2.40 -13.88
N THR A 129 -29.06 -1.32 -14.26
CA THR A 129 -29.42 -1.09 -15.68
C THR A 129 -28.18 -0.93 -16.55
N LEU A 130 -27.13 -0.24 -16.07
CA LEU A 130 -25.87 -0.12 -16.80
C LEU A 130 -25.22 -1.47 -17.09
N GLU A 131 -25.31 -2.44 -16.18
CA GLU A 131 -24.81 -3.80 -16.41
C GLU A 131 -25.59 -4.51 -17.52
N PHE A 132 -26.91 -4.33 -17.55
CA PHE A 132 -27.73 -4.83 -18.65
C PHE A 132 -27.33 -4.18 -19.97
N VAL A 133 -27.12 -2.85 -19.98
CA VAL A 133 -26.71 -2.11 -21.17
C VAL A 133 -25.36 -2.60 -21.70
N ALA A 134 -24.37 -2.79 -20.83
CA ALA A 134 -23.06 -3.31 -21.21
C ALA A 134 -23.15 -4.74 -21.76
N LYS A 135 -23.82 -5.64 -21.01
CA LYS A 135 -23.92 -7.07 -21.33
C LYS A 135 -24.71 -7.35 -22.61
N TYR A 136 -25.77 -6.59 -22.86
CA TYR A 136 -26.67 -6.77 -24.00
C TYR A 136 -26.58 -5.64 -25.02
N SER A 137 -25.42 -5.00 -25.11
CA SER A 137 -25.16 -3.82 -25.97
C SER A 137 -25.58 -3.97 -27.43
N GLY A 138 -25.60 -5.19 -28.00
CA GLY A 138 -26.09 -5.44 -29.35
C GLY A 138 -27.60 -5.23 -29.56
N GLY A 139 -28.40 -5.24 -28.48
CA GLY A 139 -29.84 -4.96 -28.52
C GLY A 139 -30.22 -3.57 -28.03
N ILE A 140 -29.24 -2.80 -27.51
CA ILE A 140 -29.46 -1.44 -26.99
C ILE A 140 -29.31 -0.42 -28.12
N SER A 141 -30.22 0.54 -28.19
CA SER A 141 -30.22 1.56 -29.24
C SER A 141 -29.11 2.59 -29.05
N ASP A 142 -28.69 3.24 -30.15
CA ASP A 142 -27.66 4.27 -30.09
C ASP A 142 -28.14 5.51 -29.32
N GLU A 143 -29.45 5.80 -29.29
CA GLU A 143 -30.00 6.92 -28.48
C GLU A 143 -29.76 6.72 -26.98
N VAL A 144 -29.83 5.48 -26.49
CA VAL A 144 -29.53 5.17 -25.08
C VAL A 144 -28.05 5.46 -24.78
N PHE A 145 -27.15 5.05 -25.67
CA PHE A 145 -25.72 5.30 -25.51
C PHE A 145 -25.38 6.79 -25.60
N ASP A 146 -26.02 7.52 -26.51
CA ASP A 146 -25.90 8.97 -26.63
C ASP A 146 -26.30 9.67 -25.33
N PHE A 147 -27.46 9.32 -24.78
CA PHE A 147 -27.96 9.88 -23.53
C PHE A 147 -27.01 9.60 -22.35
N LEU A 148 -26.50 8.37 -22.26
CA LEU A 148 -25.57 7.98 -21.21
C LEU A 148 -24.23 8.73 -21.32
N ALA A 149 -23.70 8.92 -22.52
CA ALA A 149 -22.45 9.66 -22.70
C ALA A 149 -22.59 11.15 -22.31
N GLU A 150 -23.74 11.76 -22.60
CA GLU A 150 -23.99 13.19 -22.31
C GLU A 150 -24.28 13.47 -20.83
N ASN A 151 -25.01 12.57 -20.16
CA ASN A 151 -25.54 12.83 -18.82
C ASN A 151 -24.84 12.01 -17.73
N TYR A 152 -24.28 10.87 -18.10
CA TYR A 152 -23.76 9.85 -17.17
C TYR A 152 -22.38 9.31 -17.60
N GLY A 153 -21.60 10.12 -18.32
CA GLY A 153 -20.29 9.73 -18.83
C GLY A 153 -19.35 9.20 -17.74
N TYR A 154 -19.39 9.78 -16.53
CA TYR A 154 -18.62 9.31 -15.38
C TYR A 154 -18.92 7.85 -14.98
N LEU A 155 -20.16 7.38 -15.12
CA LEU A 155 -20.53 5.99 -14.82
C LEU A 155 -20.00 5.02 -15.89
N LEU A 156 -19.94 5.46 -17.14
CA LEU A 156 -19.35 4.67 -18.23
C LEU A 156 -17.83 4.50 -18.04
N ILE A 157 -17.17 5.52 -17.49
CA ILE A 157 -15.74 5.45 -17.15
C ILE A 157 -15.50 4.53 -15.95
N ASP A 158 -16.29 4.62 -14.89
CA ASP A 158 -16.18 3.72 -13.73
C ASP A 158 -16.31 2.25 -14.11
N LYS A 159 -17.32 1.96 -14.93
CA LYS A 159 -17.60 0.61 -15.42
C LYS A 159 -16.90 0.35 -16.76
N TYR A 160 -15.76 1.00 -17.04
CA TYR A 160 -15.08 0.87 -18.32
C TYR A 160 -14.79 -0.59 -18.69
N SER A 161 -14.44 -1.45 -17.72
CA SER A 161 -14.23 -2.88 -17.97
C SER A 161 -15.44 -3.58 -18.61
N ASP A 162 -16.65 -3.19 -18.21
CA ASP A 162 -17.89 -3.77 -18.71
C ASP A 162 -18.21 -3.21 -20.11
N PHE A 163 -17.91 -1.92 -20.32
CA PHE A 163 -18.16 -1.20 -21.56
C PHE A 163 -17.01 -1.29 -22.57
N GLU A 164 -15.87 -1.89 -22.24
CA GLU A 164 -14.65 -1.89 -23.07
C GLU A 164 -14.96 -2.37 -24.49
N LYS A 165 -15.66 -3.50 -24.62
CA LYS A 165 -16.05 -4.05 -25.94
C LYS A 165 -16.98 -3.12 -26.71
N VAL A 166 -17.85 -2.39 -26.01
CA VAL A 166 -18.79 -1.44 -26.61
C VAL A 166 -18.02 -0.25 -27.16
N PHE A 167 -17.12 0.33 -26.37
CA PHE A 167 -16.27 1.44 -26.83
C PHE A 167 -15.34 1.04 -27.99
N GLU A 168 -14.78 -0.16 -27.94
CA GLU A 168 -13.93 -0.68 -29.03
C GLU A 168 -14.72 -0.86 -30.34
N ALA A 169 -15.98 -1.27 -30.25
CA ALA A 169 -16.88 -1.42 -31.41
C ALA A 169 -17.48 -0.09 -31.89
N LYS A 170 -17.73 0.85 -30.98
CA LYS A 170 -18.37 2.15 -31.21
C LYS A 170 -17.45 3.27 -30.71
N THR A 171 -16.37 3.55 -31.44
CA THR A 171 -15.37 4.56 -31.01
C THR A 171 -15.95 5.95 -30.79
N TRP A 172 -16.99 6.31 -31.56
CA TRP A 172 -17.71 7.58 -31.43
C TRP A 172 -18.31 7.76 -30.02
N LEU A 173 -18.68 6.67 -29.34
CA LEU A 173 -19.24 6.72 -27.99
C LEU A 173 -18.19 7.18 -26.99
N PHE A 174 -16.95 6.71 -27.17
CA PHE A 174 -15.82 7.15 -26.34
C PHE A 174 -15.49 8.62 -26.61
N GLU A 175 -15.50 9.04 -27.88
CA GLU A 175 -15.32 10.44 -28.26
C GLU A 175 -16.44 11.34 -27.73
N LYS A 176 -17.65 10.82 -27.58
CA LYS A 176 -18.76 11.57 -26.99
C LYS A 176 -18.70 11.62 -25.47
N THR A 177 -18.18 10.55 -24.85
CA THR A 177 -17.99 10.47 -23.39
C THR A 177 -16.84 11.37 -22.94
N ILE A 178 -15.68 11.31 -23.61
CA ILE A 178 -14.53 12.21 -23.37
C ILE A 178 -14.15 12.97 -24.67
N PRO A 179 -14.90 14.04 -25.01
CA PRO A 179 -14.72 14.86 -26.21
C PRO A 179 -13.36 15.49 -26.43
N SER A 180 -12.68 15.94 -25.39
CA SER A 180 -11.50 16.79 -25.53
C SER A 180 -10.28 16.22 -24.84
N GLY A 181 -10.47 15.54 -23.71
CA GLY A 181 -9.40 15.12 -22.81
C GLY A 181 -8.82 16.29 -22.04
N SER A 182 -9.56 17.40 -21.95
CA SER A 182 -9.15 18.55 -21.14
C SER A 182 -9.14 18.19 -19.67
N TYR A 183 -8.32 18.90 -18.90
CA TYR A 183 -8.20 18.73 -17.47
C TYR A 183 -9.55 18.85 -16.77
N SER A 184 -10.36 19.87 -17.10
CA SER A 184 -11.67 20.06 -16.47
C SER A 184 -12.64 18.91 -16.72
N GLU A 185 -12.63 18.37 -17.94
CA GLU A 185 -13.46 17.23 -18.33
C GLU A 185 -13.01 15.96 -17.63
N VAL A 186 -11.71 15.65 -17.69
CA VAL A 186 -11.11 14.51 -16.99
C VAL A 186 -11.36 14.58 -15.48
N MET A 187 -11.32 15.78 -14.90
CA MET A 187 -11.63 16.02 -13.50
C MET A 187 -13.08 15.72 -13.14
N SER A 188 -14.04 16.08 -14.00
CA SER A 188 -15.46 15.79 -13.77
C SER A 188 -15.78 14.29 -13.70
N TYR A 189 -14.91 13.42 -14.23
CA TYR A 189 -15.10 11.97 -14.26
C TYR A 189 -14.16 11.19 -13.33
N ARG A 190 -13.63 11.86 -12.29
CA ARG A 190 -12.54 11.37 -11.42
C ARG A 190 -11.26 11.11 -12.18
N PHE A 191 -10.34 12.06 -12.02
CA PHE A 191 -9.03 12.07 -12.66
C PHE A 191 -8.33 10.70 -12.72
N ASP A 192 -8.23 10.01 -11.59
CA ASP A 192 -7.46 8.77 -11.47
C ASP A 192 -8.09 7.62 -12.26
N GLU A 193 -9.42 7.53 -12.29
CA GLU A 193 -10.13 6.51 -13.06
C GLU A 193 -9.94 6.71 -14.56
N VAL A 194 -10.02 7.95 -15.03
CA VAL A 194 -9.75 8.25 -16.44
C VAL A 194 -8.32 7.92 -16.82
N LEU A 195 -7.33 8.22 -15.96
CA LEU A 195 -5.93 7.86 -16.20
C LEU A 195 -5.74 6.33 -16.23
N ASN A 196 -6.45 5.58 -15.37
CA ASN A 196 -6.44 4.12 -15.41
C ASN A 196 -6.98 3.57 -16.74
N VAL A 197 -8.10 4.12 -17.23
CA VAL A 197 -8.67 3.77 -18.54
C VAL A 197 -7.70 4.08 -19.67
N TYR A 198 -7.09 5.27 -19.67
CA TYR A 198 -6.09 5.65 -20.68
C TYR A 198 -4.87 4.72 -20.67
N ALA A 199 -4.39 4.35 -19.47
CA ALA A 199 -3.27 3.44 -19.33
C ALA A 199 -3.59 2.04 -19.87
N HIS A 200 -4.80 1.54 -19.56
CA HIS A 200 -5.29 0.26 -20.06
C HIS A 200 -5.35 0.26 -21.60
N ILE A 201 -6.00 1.25 -22.20
CA ILE A 201 -6.11 1.40 -23.66
C ILE A 201 -4.72 1.49 -24.31
N ASN A 202 -3.81 2.30 -23.76
CA ASN A 202 -2.47 2.47 -24.32
C ASN A 202 -1.62 1.18 -24.21
N SER A 203 -1.86 0.35 -23.18
CA SER A 203 -1.17 -0.95 -23.03
C SER A 203 -1.67 -2.02 -23.99
N LYS A 204 -2.92 -1.90 -24.47
CA LYS A 204 -3.60 -2.88 -25.31
C LYS A 204 -3.20 -2.72 -26.78
N LYS A 205 -2.45 -3.69 -27.29
CA LYS A 205 -2.05 -3.73 -28.71
C LYS A 205 -3.29 -3.83 -29.62
N GLY A 206 -3.41 -2.89 -30.54
CA GLY A 206 -4.46 -2.90 -31.56
C GLY A 206 -5.83 -2.39 -31.11
N SER A 207 -5.92 -1.70 -29.97
CA SER A 207 -7.15 -1.02 -29.56
C SER A 207 -7.58 0.01 -30.61
N SER A 208 -8.88 0.05 -30.96
CA SER A 208 -9.46 1.04 -31.87
C SER A 208 -9.47 2.45 -31.26
N LEU A 209 -9.33 2.54 -29.94
CA LEU A 209 -9.28 3.79 -29.18
C LEU A 209 -7.86 4.37 -29.03
N GLY A 210 -6.83 3.64 -29.49
CA GLY A 210 -5.42 3.99 -29.21
C GLY A 210 -5.01 5.39 -29.66
N GLU A 211 -5.34 5.79 -30.89
CA GLU A 211 -5.01 7.14 -31.38
C GLU A 211 -5.89 8.24 -30.75
N ILE A 212 -7.15 7.93 -30.40
CA ILE A 212 -8.02 8.86 -29.67
C ILE A 212 -7.39 9.17 -28.32
N VAL A 213 -7.11 8.15 -27.51
CA VAL A 213 -6.51 8.31 -26.18
C VAL A 213 -5.15 9.01 -26.24
N LYS A 214 -4.31 8.66 -27.22
CA LYS A 214 -3.02 9.33 -27.40
C LYS A 214 -3.16 10.84 -27.67
N ASN A 215 -4.16 11.26 -28.43
CA ASN A 215 -4.46 12.67 -28.64
C ASN A 215 -4.95 13.33 -27.35
N ARG A 216 -5.83 12.67 -26.58
CA ARG A 216 -6.32 13.16 -25.28
C ARG A 216 -5.20 13.32 -24.26
N ILE A 217 -4.28 12.36 -24.18
CA ILE A 217 -3.06 12.45 -23.34
C ILE A 217 -2.22 13.68 -23.73
N ASN A 218 -2.10 13.99 -25.03
CA ASN A 218 -1.36 15.17 -25.48
C ASN A 218 -2.02 16.49 -25.06
N VAL A 219 -3.35 16.57 -25.14
CA VAL A 219 -4.12 17.73 -24.65
C VAL A 219 -3.90 17.88 -23.15
N LEU A 220 -4.17 16.82 -22.39
CA LEU A 220 -4.01 16.81 -20.94
C LEU A 220 -2.59 17.19 -20.52
N TYR A 221 -1.55 16.68 -21.20
CA TYR A 221 -0.17 17.02 -20.93
C TYR A 221 0.09 18.54 -21.01
N GLY A 222 -0.42 19.22 -22.04
CA GLY A 222 -0.26 20.67 -22.19
C GLY A 222 -0.98 21.45 -21.09
N GLU A 223 -2.18 21.00 -20.71
CA GLU A 223 -2.96 21.63 -19.64
C GLU A 223 -2.33 21.41 -18.25
N MET A 224 -1.76 20.23 -17.98
CA MET A 224 -1.06 19.94 -16.73
C MET A 224 0.21 20.80 -16.56
N ILE A 225 0.93 21.09 -17.65
CA ILE A 225 2.03 22.07 -17.61
C ILE A 225 1.48 23.45 -17.23
N THR A 226 0.43 23.90 -17.92
CA THR A 226 -0.19 25.21 -17.68
C THR A 226 -0.71 25.34 -16.24
N LEU A 227 -1.28 24.26 -15.69
CA LEU A 227 -1.71 24.16 -14.30
C LEU A 227 -0.52 24.40 -13.37
N SER A 228 0.57 23.63 -13.54
CA SER A 228 1.77 23.72 -12.68
C SER A 228 2.42 25.12 -12.64
N GLU A 229 2.36 25.84 -13.75
CA GLU A 229 2.89 27.21 -13.88
C GLU A 229 2.03 28.23 -13.13
N LYS A 230 0.72 27.99 -13.05
CA LYS A 230 -0.26 28.89 -12.42
C LYS A 230 -0.47 28.63 -10.93
N LEU A 231 0.07 27.54 -10.39
CA LEU A 231 -0.09 27.21 -8.98
C LEU A 231 0.51 28.29 -8.06
N ASP A 232 -0.32 28.72 -7.12
CA ASP A 232 -0.03 29.64 -6.04
C ASP A 232 -0.20 28.95 -4.67
N ASP A 233 0.04 29.70 -3.60
CA ASP A 233 -0.04 29.21 -2.23
C ASP A 233 -1.43 28.66 -1.86
N GLU A 234 -2.52 29.13 -2.48
CA GLU A 234 -3.88 28.66 -2.16
C GLU A 234 -4.24 27.38 -2.93
N SER A 235 -3.81 27.28 -4.19
CA SER A 235 -4.12 26.16 -5.08
C SER A 235 -3.15 24.98 -4.95
N ILE A 236 -1.91 25.19 -4.48
CA ILE A 236 -0.89 24.14 -4.39
C ILE A 236 -1.35 22.95 -3.54
N MET A 237 -2.06 23.19 -2.44
CA MET A 237 -2.59 22.15 -1.55
C MET A 237 -3.64 21.27 -2.22
N GLN A 238 -4.37 21.79 -3.21
CA GLN A 238 -5.49 21.11 -3.86
C GLN A 238 -5.08 20.42 -5.16
N GLU A 239 -4.02 20.87 -5.82
CA GLU A 239 -3.69 20.47 -7.19
C GLU A 239 -2.35 19.74 -7.32
N GLU A 240 -1.46 19.79 -6.32
CA GLU A 240 -0.15 19.10 -6.39
C GLU A 240 -0.33 17.60 -6.62
N HIS A 241 -1.29 16.97 -5.95
CA HIS A 241 -1.50 15.53 -6.08
C HIS A 241 -1.91 15.15 -7.51
N LYS A 242 -2.59 16.03 -8.24
CA LYS A 242 -2.98 15.81 -9.65
C LYS A 242 -1.78 15.81 -10.57
N ILE A 243 -0.82 16.71 -10.34
CA ILE A 243 0.45 16.73 -11.08
C ILE A 243 1.24 15.45 -10.79
N ARG A 244 1.30 15.03 -9.53
CA ARG A 244 1.96 13.77 -9.16
C ARG A 244 1.32 12.55 -9.80
N LEU A 245 0.00 12.40 -9.69
CA LEU A 245 -0.76 11.30 -10.29
C LEU A 245 -0.56 11.24 -11.81
N PHE A 246 -0.52 12.40 -12.46
CA PHE A 246 -0.24 12.46 -13.89
C PHE A 246 1.20 12.07 -14.23
N ASN A 247 2.20 12.46 -13.41
CA ASN A 247 3.57 11.99 -13.57
C ASN A 247 3.66 10.45 -13.47
N ASP A 248 3.05 9.88 -12.44
CA ASP A 248 3.03 8.42 -12.21
C ASP A 248 2.35 7.70 -13.38
N PHE A 249 1.27 8.27 -13.91
CA PHE A 249 0.62 7.79 -15.12
C PHE A 249 1.56 7.80 -16.34
N LEU A 250 2.27 8.90 -16.59
CA LEU A 250 3.21 9.01 -17.71
C LEU A 250 4.35 7.97 -17.61
N GLU A 251 4.85 7.72 -16.42
CA GLU A 251 5.86 6.69 -16.15
C GLU A 251 5.30 5.29 -16.40
N ARG A 252 4.10 5.00 -15.90
CA ARG A 252 3.40 3.72 -16.10
C ARG A 252 3.20 3.39 -17.57
N ILE A 253 2.84 4.37 -18.40
CA ILE A 253 2.68 4.17 -19.85
C ILE A 253 4.00 4.32 -20.64
N LYS A 254 5.13 4.57 -19.95
CA LYS A 254 6.46 4.82 -20.54
C LYS A 254 6.43 5.94 -21.58
N HIS A 255 5.72 7.02 -21.29
CA HIS A 255 5.59 8.15 -22.19
C HIS A 255 6.94 8.83 -22.42
N ARG A 256 7.28 9.17 -23.68
CA ARG A 256 8.59 9.76 -24.04
C ARG A 256 8.94 11.05 -23.29
N ARG A 257 7.92 11.81 -22.88
CA ARG A 257 8.04 13.08 -22.12
C ARG A 257 7.97 12.90 -20.60
N ALA A 258 7.85 11.67 -20.09
CA ALA A 258 7.82 11.45 -18.63
C ALA A 258 9.06 12.04 -17.92
N PRO A 259 10.30 11.94 -18.45
CA PRO A 259 11.46 12.56 -17.80
C PRO A 259 11.38 14.10 -17.73
N GLU A 260 10.80 14.74 -18.75
CA GLU A 260 10.60 16.20 -18.76
C GLU A 260 9.55 16.60 -17.73
N PHE A 261 8.45 15.85 -17.65
CA PHE A 261 7.38 16.10 -16.69
C PHE A 261 7.80 15.81 -15.24
N ALA A 262 8.69 14.85 -15.00
CA ALA A 262 9.23 14.56 -13.67
C ALA A 262 9.94 15.77 -13.05
N ILE A 263 10.55 16.64 -13.87
CA ILE A 263 11.15 17.91 -13.40
C ILE A 263 10.05 18.86 -12.92
N ILE A 264 8.92 18.94 -13.64
CA ILE A 264 7.76 19.76 -13.28
C ILE A 264 7.13 19.26 -11.98
N ASN A 265 6.96 17.94 -11.85
CA ASN A 265 6.49 17.31 -10.63
C ASN A 265 7.39 17.66 -9.44
N LYS A 266 8.71 17.48 -9.59
CA LYS A 266 9.71 17.82 -8.55
C LYS A 266 9.63 19.30 -8.13
N ASN A 267 9.51 20.21 -9.09
CA ASN A 267 9.38 21.64 -8.80
C ASN A 267 8.07 21.95 -8.08
N THR A 268 6.98 21.29 -8.45
CA THR A 268 5.66 21.45 -7.82
C THR A 268 5.68 20.94 -6.38
N SER A 269 6.21 19.75 -6.12
CA SER A 269 6.36 19.24 -4.76
C SER A 269 7.26 20.15 -3.91
N GLY A 270 8.31 20.74 -4.49
CA GLY A 270 9.12 21.76 -3.82
C GLY A 270 8.33 23.01 -3.42
N LYS A 271 7.40 23.49 -4.26
CA LYS A 271 6.48 24.58 -3.90
C LYS A 271 5.56 24.19 -2.73
N LEU A 272 5.06 22.95 -2.72
CA LEU A 272 4.24 22.43 -1.62
C LEU A 272 5.04 22.38 -0.32
N ASP A 273 6.29 21.89 -0.36
CA ASP A 273 7.17 21.86 0.81
C ASP A 273 7.43 23.28 1.36
N ASP A 274 7.72 24.25 0.48
CA ASP A 274 7.90 25.65 0.88
C ASP A 274 6.62 26.23 1.51
N TYR A 275 5.44 25.91 0.96
CA TYR A 275 4.17 26.32 1.52
C TYR A 275 3.95 25.73 2.91
N LEU A 276 4.15 24.41 3.06
CA LEU A 276 4.00 23.70 4.34
C LEU A 276 4.99 24.22 5.39
N GLN A 277 6.21 24.60 5.01
CA GLN A 277 7.15 25.25 5.93
C GLN A 277 6.68 26.63 6.39
N ARG A 278 6.05 27.41 5.51
CA ARG A 278 5.55 28.77 5.84
C ARG A 278 4.23 28.78 6.59
N LYS A 279 3.34 27.82 6.31
CA LYS A 279 1.92 27.84 6.74
C LYS A 279 1.48 26.60 7.52
N GLY A 280 2.24 25.51 7.44
CA GLY A 280 1.96 24.28 8.16
C GLY A 280 2.30 24.35 9.64
N GLN A 281 2.13 23.22 10.31
CA GLN A 281 2.50 23.03 11.71
C GLN A 281 3.52 21.90 11.83
N VAL A 282 4.51 22.11 12.69
CA VAL A 282 5.51 21.09 13.02
C VAL A 282 5.23 20.59 14.42
N PHE A 283 5.09 19.27 14.54
CA PHE A 283 5.08 18.59 15.82
C PHE A 283 6.46 18.01 16.06
N SER A 284 7.07 18.36 17.19
CA SER A 284 8.35 17.81 17.62
C SER A 284 8.21 17.18 18.99
N TYR A 285 9.04 16.17 19.24
CA TYR A 285 9.18 15.51 20.52
C TYR A 285 10.67 15.43 20.88
N GLU A 286 10.97 15.58 22.16
CA GLU A 286 12.32 15.42 22.67
C GLU A 286 12.58 13.93 22.95
N ILE A 287 13.73 13.42 22.48
CA ILE A 287 14.17 12.06 22.76
C ILE A 287 15.03 12.13 24.03
N PRO A 288 14.70 11.37 25.10
CA PRO A 288 15.41 11.43 26.37
C PRO A 288 16.74 10.65 26.31
N VAL A 289 17.68 11.09 25.48
CA VAL A 289 18.94 10.39 25.20
C VAL A 289 19.75 10.14 26.48
N GLU A 290 19.83 11.12 27.39
CA GLU A 290 20.55 10.95 28.67
C GLU A 290 19.98 9.82 29.52
N GLU A 291 18.65 9.71 29.62
CA GLU A 291 18.02 8.65 30.40
C GLU A 291 18.26 7.28 29.78
N ILE A 292 18.22 7.19 28.45
CA ILE A 292 18.52 5.97 27.70
C ILE A 292 19.96 5.53 27.98
N LEU A 293 20.93 6.46 27.87
CA LEU A 293 22.35 6.15 28.07
C LEU A 293 22.68 5.80 29.52
N ASN A 294 22.06 6.45 30.50
CA ASN A 294 22.24 6.09 31.91
C ASN A 294 21.78 4.65 32.17
N LYS A 295 20.56 4.29 31.70
CA LYS A 295 20.06 2.91 31.81
C LYS A 295 20.93 1.90 31.08
N TRP A 296 21.43 2.27 29.91
CA TRP A 296 22.35 1.45 29.14
C TRP A 296 23.68 1.23 29.87
N ASN A 297 24.21 2.27 30.51
CA ASN A 297 25.48 2.18 31.23
C ASN A 297 25.38 1.38 32.54
N ASP A 298 24.20 1.37 33.19
CA ASP A 298 23.92 0.56 34.37
C ASP A 298 23.87 -0.95 34.10
N GLN A 299 23.85 -1.37 32.82
CA GLN A 299 23.85 -2.78 32.46
C GLN A 299 25.26 -3.39 32.58
N ASN A 300 25.40 -4.40 33.43
CA ASN A 300 26.71 -5.00 33.75
C ASN A 300 27.13 -6.11 32.76
N GLN A 301 26.18 -6.81 32.16
CA GLN A 301 26.48 -7.88 31.19
C GLN A 301 26.64 -7.28 29.81
N TRP A 302 27.83 -7.41 29.22
CA TRP A 302 28.16 -6.76 27.95
C TRP A 302 27.29 -7.28 26.79
N GLU A 303 26.92 -8.56 26.80
CA GLU A 303 26.04 -9.15 25.79
C GLU A 303 24.66 -8.48 25.82
N VAL A 304 24.09 -8.34 27.02
CA VAL A 304 22.77 -7.71 27.22
C VAL A 304 22.86 -6.21 26.98
N LYS A 305 23.96 -5.57 27.39
CA LYS A 305 24.23 -4.14 27.17
C LYS A 305 24.25 -3.85 25.67
N LEU A 306 24.98 -4.64 24.89
CA LEU A 306 25.02 -4.49 23.43
C LEU A 306 23.65 -4.74 22.79
N LEU A 307 22.99 -5.86 23.11
CA LEU A 307 21.68 -6.23 22.56
C LEU A 307 20.62 -5.13 22.82
N SER A 308 20.62 -4.54 24.03
CA SER A 308 19.64 -3.53 24.44
C SER A 308 19.64 -2.23 23.62
N LEU A 309 20.69 -1.99 22.82
CA LEU A 309 20.73 -0.84 21.91
C LEU A 309 19.68 -0.93 20.79
N THR A 310 19.31 -2.15 20.38
CA THR A 310 18.42 -2.37 19.23
C THR A 310 17.33 -3.40 19.46
N HIS A 311 17.47 -4.24 20.49
CA HIS A 311 16.56 -5.32 20.81
C HIS A 311 15.93 -5.15 22.19
N ASP A 312 14.73 -5.69 22.35
CA ASP A 312 14.05 -5.82 23.62
C ASP A 312 14.03 -7.30 24.04
N SER A 313 14.13 -7.54 25.35
CA SER A 313 13.98 -8.87 25.92
C SER A 313 12.50 -9.17 26.15
N ILE A 314 12.04 -10.31 25.63
CA ILE A 314 10.68 -10.79 25.78
C ILE A 314 10.74 -12.13 26.53
N VAL A 315 9.94 -12.24 27.57
CA VAL A 315 9.73 -13.50 28.30
C VAL A 315 8.38 -14.06 27.89
N LEU A 316 8.37 -15.16 27.15
CA LEU A 316 7.16 -15.89 26.76
C LEU A 316 7.10 -17.20 27.54
N GLY A 317 6.49 -17.17 28.73
CA GLY A 317 6.47 -18.33 29.62
C GLY A 317 7.85 -18.59 30.21
N GLU A 318 8.42 -19.77 29.93
CA GLU A 318 9.79 -20.15 30.35
C GLU A 318 10.86 -19.80 29.30
N ASP A 319 10.44 -19.42 28.08
CA ASP A 319 11.35 -19.10 26.99
C ASP A 319 11.76 -17.62 27.02
N TYR A 320 13.08 -17.38 27.04
CA TYR A 320 13.68 -16.07 26.87
C TYR A 320 13.99 -15.82 25.40
N THR A 321 13.40 -14.79 24.81
CA THR A 321 13.67 -14.37 23.43
C THR A 321 14.13 -12.92 23.39
N VAL A 322 15.04 -12.63 22.47
CA VAL A 322 15.53 -11.28 22.20
C VAL A 322 15.01 -10.92 20.82
N ARG A 323 14.26 -9.82 20.74
CA ARG A 323 13.59 -9.41 19.50
C ARG A 323 14.01 -8.00 19.12
N SER A 324 14.35 -7.79 17.86
CA SER A 324 14.68 -6.45 17.35
C SER A 324 13.47 -5.53 17.49
N ARG A 325 13.71 -4.26 17.81
CA ARG A 325 12.67 -3.21 17.74
C ARG A 325 12.16 -3.00 16.31
N LEU A 326 12.91 -3.44 15.30
CA LEU A 326 12.46 -3.48 13.92
C LEU A 326 11.61 -4.71 13.57
N ASP A 327 11.47 -5.70 14.44
CA ASP A 327 10.46 -6.77 14.31
C ASP A 327 9.08 -6.28 14.79
N THR A 328 8.70 -5.08 14.34
CA THR A 328 7.41 -4.46 14.63
C THR A 328 6.44 -4.75 13.50
N HIS A 329 5.35 -5.43 13.84
CA HIS A 329 4.24 -5.70 12.92
C HIS A 329 3.41 -4.44 12.68
N LYS A 330 2.79 -4.36 11.50
CA LYS A 330 1.73 -3.38 11.23
C LYS A 330 0.57 -3.56 12.24
N GLU A 331 0.06 -2.46 12.77
CA GLU A 331 -1.16 -2.49 13.61
C GLU A 331 -2.35 -3.12 12.86
N ALA A 332 -3.10 -3.98 13.55
CA ALA A 332 -4.27 -4.65 12.97
C ALA A 332 -5.44 -3.70 12.68
N LYS A 333 -5.49 -2.54 13.35
CA LYS A 333 -6.51 -1.52 13.14
C LYS A 333 -5.95 -0.38 12.29
N VAL A 334 -6.75 0.10 11.35
CA VAL A 334 -6.41 1.27 10.53
C VAL A 334 -6.40 2.50 11.43
N SER A 335 -5.26 3.20 11.49
CA SER A 335 -5.14 4.44 12.24
C SER A 335 -5.92 5.57 11.55
N LEU A 336 -6.36 6.58 12.29
CA LEU A 336 -6.92 7.80 11.69
C LEU A 336 -5.92 8.44 10.70
N MET A 337 -4.61 8.35 11.01
CA MET A 337 -3.55 8.83 10.13
C MET A 337 -3.50 8.11 8.78
N ASP A 338 -3.99 6.87 8.71
CA ASP A 338 -4.06 6.09 7.48
C ASP A 338 -5.32 6.39 6.65
N LEU A 339 -6.29 7.10 7.23
CA LEU A 339 -7.52 7.52 6.56
C LEU A 339 -7.42 8.94 5.97
N CYS A 340 -6.44 9.73 6.40
CA CYS A 340 -6.20 11.07 5.90
C CYS A 340 -5.42 11.04 4.59
N SER A 341 -5.73 11.96 3.66
CA SER A 341 -4.93 12.13 2.45
C SER A 341 -3.51 12.57 2.80
N SER A 342 -2.51 11.89 2.23
CA SER A 342 -1.10 12.18 2.44
C SER A 342 -0.37 12.28 1.11
N ASN A 343 0.72 13.07 1.10
CA ASN A 343 1.64 13.12 -0.03
C ASN A 343 2.71 12.00 0.00
N ILE A 344 2.79 11.24 1.10
CA ILE A 344 3.71 10.12 1.29
C ILE A 344 3.20 8.90 0.52
N VAL A 345 4.07 8.14 -0.12
CA VAL A 345 3.67 6.89 -0.80
C VAL A 345 3.44 5.78 0.23
N SER A 346 2.32 5.08 0.15
CA SER A 346 1.95 4.01 1.09
C SER A 346 1.30 2.81 0.39
N ASP A 347 1.29 1.66 1.07
CA ASP A 347 0.59 0.45 0.65
C ASP A 347 -0.13 -0.23 1.83
N SER A 348 -0.64 -1.45 1.60
CA SER A 348 -1.37 -2.20 2.60
C SER A 348 -0.55 -2.61 3.83
N TYR A 349 0.79 -2.66 3.74
CA TYR A 349 1.68 -3.01 4.84
C TYR A 349 2.38 -1.77 5.41
N PHE A 350 3.06 -0.98 4.57
CA PHE A 350 3.66 0.31 4.91
C PHE A 350 2.62 1.43 4.85
N THR A 351 1.67 1.37 5.78
CA THR A 351 0.71 2.47 6.01
C THR A 351 1.43 3.71 6.55
N HIS A 352 0.77 4.87 6.54
CA HIS A 352 1.36 6.12 7.05
C HIS A 352 1.74 6.00 8.52
N SER A 353 0.87 5.40 9.32
CA SER A 353 1.10 5.11 10.74
C SER A 353 2.31 4.19 10.95
N HIS A 354 2.42 3.11 10.17
CA HIS A 354 3.54 2.17 10.29
C HIS A 354 4.87 2.82 9.89
N GLN A 355 4.90 3.55 8.78
CA GLN A 355 6.09 4.31 8.37
C GLN A 355 6.50 5.36 9.42
N GLN A 356 5.53 6.06 10.02
CA GLN A 356 5.80 7.01 11.09
C GLN A 356 6.38 6.31 12.34
N ASN A 357 5.86 5.15 12.71
CA ASN A 357 6.40 4.37 13.82
C ASN A 357 7.85 3.94 13.57
N LEU A 358 8.14 3.43 12.37
CA LEU A 358 9.52 3.10 11.96
C LEU A 358 10.45 4.31 12.04
N ASN A 359 9.99 5.49 11.62
CA ASN A 359 10.77 6.72 11.70
C ASN A 359 10.99 7.19 13.15
N ILE A 360 10.04 6.96 14.06
CA ILE A 360 10.22 7.24 15.50
C ILE A 360 11.29 6.31 16.07
N ILE A 361 11.20 5.00 15.79
CA ILE A 361 12.21 4.01 16.20
C ILE A 361 13.60 4.41 15.70
N ALA A 362 13.71 4.77 14.42
CA ALA A 362 14.97 5.22 13.83
C ALA A 362 15.50 6.51 14.47
N SER A 363 14.62 7.45 14.81
CA SER A 363 15.01 8.70 15.48
C SER A 363 15.57 8.43 16.87
N VAL A 364 14.94 7.54 17.65
CA VAL A 364 15.42 7.12 18.97
C VAL A 364 16.77 6.40 18.87
N GLY A 365 16.90 5.45 17.93
CA GLY A 365 18.15 4.74 17.66
C GLY A 365 19.29 5.68 17.25
N THR A 366 19.00 6.61 16.33
CA THR A 366 19.95 7.64 15.86
C THR A 366 20.39 8.55 17.01
N GLY A 367 19.45 9.06 17.81
CA GLY A 367 19.75 9.90 18.96
C GLY A 367 20.63 9.20 20.00
N THR A 368 20.35 7.91 20.27
CA THR A 368 21.16 7.07 21.17
C THR A 368 22.59 6.92 20.63
N MET A 369 22.76 6.59 19.35
CA MET A 369 24.08 6.46 18.72
C MET A 369 24.85 7.78 18.67
N MET A 370 24.16 8.91 18.44
CA MET A 370 24.77 10.24 18.54
C MET A 370 25.30 10.52 19.95
N GLY A 371 24.53 10.14 20.98
CA GLY A 371 24.93 10.29 22.37
C GLY A 371 26.13 9.41 22.75
N ILE A 372 26.25 8.20 22.18
CA ILE A 372 27.44 7.34 22.30
C ILE A 372 28.63 7.98 21.59
N LEU A 373 28.48 8.41 20.33
CA LEU A 373 29.53 9.05 19.54
C LEU A 373 30.11 10.28 20.23
N ALA A 374 29.28 11.07 20.90
CA ALA A 374 29.67 12.28 21.59
C ALA A 374 30.55 12.04 22.83
N ARG A 375 30.61 10.82 23.38
CA ARG A 375 31.33 10.50 24.63
C ARG A 375 32.43 9.47 24.37
N ASP A 376 33.67 9.82 24.67
CA ASP A 376 34.83 8.96 24.39
C ASP A 376 34.74 7.59 25.08
N GLU A 377 34.42 7.58 26.38
CA GLU A 377 34.32 6.35 27.17
C GLU A 377 33.21 5.43 26.65
N MET A 378 32.01 5.98 26.40
CA MET A 378 30.88 5.18 25.87
C MET A 378 31.13 4.67 24.45
N LEU A 379 31.82 5.46 23.62
CA LEU A 379 32.18 5.04 22.28
C LEU A 379 33.18 3.88 22.32
N GLN A 380 34.16 3.94 23.22
CA GLN A 380 35.13 2.86 23.42
C GLN A 380 34.44 1.59 23.94
N ASP A 381 33.58 1.69 24.95
CA ASP A 381 32.76 0.58 25.44
C ASP A 381 31.94 -0.07 24.33
N TYR A 382 31.28 0.75 23.50
CA TYR A 382 30.52 0.28 22.35
C TYR A 382 31.41 -0.47 21.35
N PHE A 383 32.59 0.07 21.01
CA PHE A 383 33.54 -0.61 20.14
C PHE A 383 34.04 -1.94 20.76
N ASP A 384 34.39 -1.99 22.04
CA ASP A 384 34.87 -3.22 22.64
C ASP A 384 33.80 -4.33 22.60
N MET A 385 32.53 -3.97 22.82
CA MET A 385 31.40 -4.90 22.70
C MET A 385 31.14 -5.34 21.26
N MET A 386 31.17 -4.43 20.29
CA MET A 386 30.98 -4.75 18.87
C MET A 386 32.07 -5.69 18.35
N GLY A 387 33.32 -5.43 18.74
CA GLY A 387 34.46 -6.28 18.39
C GLY A 387 34.30 -7.70 18.96
N SER A 388 33.85 -7.80 20.22
CA SER A 388 33.58 -9.07 20.88
C SER A 388 32.47 -9.87 20.18
N ALA A 389 31.37 -9.21 19.79
CA ALA A 389 30.28 -9.84 19.05
C ALA A 389 30.71 -10.31 17.66
N ILE A 390 31.48 -9.51 16.93
CA ILE A 390 32.01 -9.88 15.60
C ILE A 390 32.96 -11.06 15.70
N HIS A 391 33.85 -11.06 16.68
CA HIS A 391 34.77 -12.17 16.90
C HIS A 391 34.01 -13.46 17.22
N PHE A 392 33.01 -13.39 18.09
CA PHE A 392 32.14 -14.53 18.40
C PHE A 392 31.42 -15.07 17.15
N ILE A 393 30.85 -14.19 16.33
CA ILE A 393 30.19 -14.58 15.08
C ILE A 393 31.17 -15.27 14.12
N GLU A 394 32.36 -14.69 13.95
CA GLU A 394 33.40 -15.23 13.06
C GLU A 394 33.83 -16.64 13.50
N GLU A 395 34.04 -16.85 14.80
CA GLU A 395 34.34 -18.16 15.37
C GLU A 395 33.20 -19.17 15.17
N LYS A 396 31.95 -18.76 15.40
CA LYS A 396 30.78 -19.66 15.22
C LYS A 396 30.56 -20.10 13.79
N MET A 397 30.79 -19.19 12.84
CA MET A 397 30.63 -19.46 11.42
C MET A 397 31.82 -20.20 10.79
N GLU A 398 32.92 -20.39 11.54
CA GLU A 398 34.16 -21.00 11.04
C GLU A 398 34.70 -20.29 9.79
N LEU A 399 34.58 -18.96 9.75
CA LEU A 399 35.03 -18.16 8.60
C LEU A 399 36.57 -18.17 8.50
N ALA A 400 37.08 -17.88 7.30
CA ALA A 400 38.52 -17.68 7.12
C ALA A 400 39.04 -16.60 8.08
N THR A 401 40.14 -16.91 8.78
CA THR A 401 40.65 -16.13 9.91
C THR A 401 40.82 -14.64 9.58
N ASN A 402 40.24 -13.78 10.42
CA ASN A 402 40.23 -12.32 10.42
C ASN A 402 39.42 -11.66 9.29
N SER A 403 38.45 -12.36 8.67
CA SER A 403 37.64 -11.78 7.59
C SER A 403 36.75 -10.64 8.08
N LEU A 404 36.02 -10.80 9.19
CA LEU A 404 35.11 -9.77 9.71
C LEU A 404 35.83 -8.83 10.68
N VAL A 405 36.78 -9.34 11.46
CA VAL A 405 37.59 -8.54 12.39
C VAL A 405 38.37 -7.43 11.66
N TYR A 406 38.95 -7.71 10.49
CA TYR A 406 39.66 -6.69 9.71
C TYR A 406 38.73 -5.56 9.22
N ASP A 407 37.56 -5.91 8.67
CA ASP A 407 36.58 -4.93 8.20
C ASP A 407 36.02 -4.10 9.37
N TYR A 408 35.89 -4.72 10.55
CA TYR A 408 35.54 -4.04 11.77
C TYR A 408 36.56 -2.98 12.18
N GLU A 409 37.85 -3.30 12.20
CA GLU A 409 38.92 -2.33 12.49
C GLU A 409 38.93 -1.16 11.49
N LEU A 410 38.64 -1.41 10.21
CA LEU A 410 38.46 -0.36 9.22
C LEU A 410 37.28 0.56 9.58
N MET A 411 36.13 -0.01 9.93
CA MET A 411 34.95 0.76 10.37
C MET A 411 35.28 1.66 11.57
N LEU A 412 35.98 1.13 12.58
CA LEU A 412 36.40 1.88 13.77
C LEU A 412 37.26 3.09 13.42
N ASN A 413 38.24 2.89 12.55
CA ASN A 413 39.13 3.96 12.09
C ASN A 413 38.34 5.05 11.35
N MET A 414 37.36 4.68 10.52
CA MET A 414 36.52 5.64 9.80
C MET A 414 35.65 6.47 10.75
N ILE A 415 34.99 5.83 11.73
CA ILE A 415 34.17 6.52 12.74
C ILE A 415 35.04 7.44 13.61
N SER A 416 36.21 6.95 14.06
CA SER A 416 37.16 7.74 14.84
C SER A 416 37.67 8.95 14.06
N THR A 417 37.92 8.79 12.75
CA THR A 417 38.33 9.90 11.87
C THR A 417 37.23 10.95 11.73
N ILE A 418 35.97 10.53 11.59
CA ILE A 418 34.82 11.45 11.57
C ILE A 418 34.75 12.24 12.88
N LYS A 419 34.87 11.56 14.02
CA LYS A 419 34.84 12.19 15.34
C LYS A 419 35.96 13.22 15.53
N ALA A 420 37.19 12.85 15.16
CA ALA A 420 38.35 13.75 15.20
C ALA A 420 38.16 15.00 14.32
N ASN A 421 37.33 14.93 13.30
CA ASN A 421 37.02 16.02 12.38
C ASN A 421 35.58 16.56 12.55
N SER A 422 34.97 16.36 13.72
CA SER A 422 33.57 16.73 13.97
C SER A 422 33.29 18.23 13.87
N SER A 423 34.28 19.07 14.17
CA SER A 423 34.22 20.53 14.04
C SER A 423 34.68 21.05 12.67
N ALA A 424 35.05 20.16 11.74
CA ALA A 424 35.48 20.57 10.41
C ALA A 424 34.31 21.09 9.56
N GLY A 425 34.61 21.87 8.53
CA GLY A 425 33.59 22.34 7.58
C GLY A 425 32.95 21.19 6.78
N LYS A 426 31.77 21.47 6.21
CA LYS A 426 30.98 20.49 5.44
C LYS A 426 31.77 19.82 4.29
N GLU A 427 32.71 20.55 3.67
CA GLU A 427 33.57 20.04 2.59
C GLU A 427 34.47 18.87 3.03
N VAL A 428 34.86 18.83 4.31
CA VAL A 428 35.67 17.74 4.88
C VAL A 428 34.77 16.68 5.49
N GLN A 429 33.73 17.10 6.21
CA GLN A 429 32.85 16.18 6.93
C GLN A 429 32.01 15.30 5.99
N ALA A 430 31.47 15.87 4.91
CA ALA A 430 30.55 15.15 4.03
C ALA A 430 31.21 13.95 3.32
N PRO A 431 32.42 14.05 2.73
CA PRO A 431 33.12 12.90 2.17
C PRO A 431 33.41 11.81 3.22
N LEU A 432 33.84 12.19 4.43
CA LEU A 432 34.09 11.22 5.50
C LEU A 432 32.82 10.47 5.90
N CYS A 433 31.72 11.19 6.08
CA CYS A 433 30.42 10.59 6.44
C CYS A 433 29.90 9.68 5.32
N TYR A 434 30.04 10.10 4.05
CA TYR A 434 29.68 9.29 2.90
C TYR A 434 30.48 7.98 2.88
N SER A 435 31.81 8.06 2.98
CA SER A 435 32.68 6.89 2.94
C SER A 435 32.36 5.90 4.06
N ALA A 436 32.18 6.38 5.30
CA ALA A 436 31.83 5.51 6.43
C ALA A 436 30.45 4.88 6.27
N SER A 437 29.46 5.65 5.81
CA SER A 437 28.09 5.16 5.57
C SER A 437 28.06 4.07 4.49
N MET A 438 28.77 4.29 3.37
CA MET A 438 28.89 3.31 2.31
C MET A 438 29.63 2.05 2.75
N PHE A 439 30.71 2.21 3.51
CA PHE A 439 31.45 1.07 4.05
C PHE A 439 30.57 0.24 4.97
N MET A 440 29.87 0.87 5.92
CA MET A 440 28.93 0.17 6.80
C MET A 440 27.82 -0.54 6.02
N CYS A 441 27.28 0.05 4.94
CA CYS A 441 26.33 -0.65 4.06
C CYS A 441 26.91 -1.94 3.46
N GLY A 442 28.13 -1.87 2.93
CA GLY A 442 28.83 -3.05 2.41
C GLY A 442 29.13 -4.07 3.49
N PHE A 443 29.44 -3.62 4.71
CA PHE A 443 29.75 -4.51 5.82
C PHE A 443 28.50 -5.22 6.37
N MET A 444 27.36 -4.53 6.45
CA MET A 444 26.06 -5.17 6.73
C MET A 444 25.75 -6.27 5.72
N GLU A 445 25.91 -5.97 4.42
CA GLU A 445 25.72 -6.95 3.34
C GLU A 445 26.65 -8.16 3.50
N LYS A 446 27.91 -7.94 3.89
CA LYS A 446 28.86 -9.03 4.15
C LYS A 446 28.43 -9.91 5.31
N ILE A 447 28.10 -9.33 6.47
CA ILE A 447 27.63 -10.08 7.65
C ILE A 447 26.41 -10.93 7.31
N MET A 448 25.41 -10.34 6.64
CA MET A 448 24.20 -11.07 6.24
C MET A 448 24.49 -12.17 5.21
N ARG A 449 25.39 -11.92 4.25
CA ARG A 449 25.80 -12.93 3.26
C ARG A 449 26.49 -14.09 3.94
N ASP A 450 27.51 -13.84 4.75
CA ASP A 450 28.27 -14.88 5.45
C ASP A 450 27.34 -15.71 6.37
N THR A 451 26.38 -15.05 7.03
CA THR A 451 25.33 -15.72 7.82
C THR A 451 24.45 -16.62 6.96
N TYR A 452 23.94 -16.11 5.84
CA TYR A 452 23.10 -16.88 4.93
C TYR A 452 23.84 -18.10 4.37
N GLU A 453 25.10 -17.91 3.95
CA GLU A 453 25.95 -18.98 3.42
C GLU A 453 26.17 -20.09 4.45
N TYR A 454 26.39 -19.71 5.72
CA TYR A 454 26.53 -20.65 6.82
C TYR A 454 25.24 -21.45 7.09
N GLU A 455 24.07 -20.81 7.17
CA GLU A 455 22.81 -21.50 7.46
C GLU A 455 22.32 -22.40 6.29
N ALA A 456 22.63 -21.98 5.06
CA ALA A 456 22.28 -22.70 3.84
C ALA A 456 23.27 -23.82 3.47
N ARG A 457 24.42 -23.91 4.15
CA ARG A 457 25.50 -24.86 3.82
C ARG A 457 24.97 -26.30 3.79
N GLY A 458 25.34 -27.02 2.73
CA GLY A 458 24.94 -28.42 2.51
C GLY A 458 23.49 -28.65 2.05
N LYS A 459 22.68 -27.59 1.90
CA LYS A 459 21.26 -27.70 1.49
C LYS A 459 20.99 -27.16 0.08
N GLN A 460 21.73 -26.14 -0.37
CA GLN A 460 21.55 -25.52 -1.68
C GLN A 460 22.88 -24.99 -2.24
N TYR A 461 23.07 -25.08 -3.57
CA TYR A 461 24.20 -24.43 -4.24
C TYR A 461 23.94 -22.92 -4.38
N PHE A 462 24.93 -22.10 -4.05
CA PHE A 462 24.89 -20.65 -4.24
C PHE A 462 26.21 -20.14 -4.84
N SER A 463 26.13 -19.04 -5.56
CA SER A 463 27.29 -18.28 -6.03
C SER A 463 27.62 -17.23 -4.98
N THR A 464 28.75 -17.38 -4.32
CA THR A 464 29.29 -16.49 -3.26
C THR A 464 29.32 -15.01 -3.67
N ASP A 465 29.45 -14.74 -4.97
CA ASP A 465 29.64 -13.38 -5.50
C ASP A 465 28.31 -12.69 -5.88
N ARG A 466 27.14 -13.32 -5.65
CA ARG A 466 25.87 -12.88 -6.26
C ARG A 466 24.71 -12.61 -5.31
N ALA A 467 24.83 -12.89 -4.02
CA ALA A 467 23.75 -12.59 -3.06
C ALA A 467 23.63 -11.08 -2.86
N THR A 468 22.65 -10.45 -3.51
CA THR A 468 22.39 -9.02 -3.35
C THR A 468 21.64 -8.75 -2.05
N LEU A 469 21.73 -7.53 -1.52
CA LEU A 469 20.95 -7.11 -0.35
C LEU A 469 19.44 -7.40 -0.51
N GLY A 470 18.90 -7.19 -1.71
CA GLY A 470 17.52 -7.52 -2.07
C GLY A 470 17.15 -8.99 -1.89
N GLN A 471 18.09 -9.90 -2.17
CA GLN A 471 17.87 -11.34 -2.01
C GLN A 471 18.04 -11.80 -0.56
N LEU A 472 18.95 -11.17 0.18
CA LEU A 472 19.17 -11.46 1.60
C LEU A 472 17.96 -11.01 2.43
N LEU A 473 17.38 -9.86 2.09
CA LEU A 473 16.21 -9.29 2.74
C LEU A 473 14.90 -9.62 1.98
N SER A 474 14.80 -10.83 1.43
CA SER A 474 13.60 -11.31 0.73
C SER A 474 12.74 -12.20 1.64
N GLU A 475 11.43 -12.08 1.53
CA GLU A 475 10.46 -12.97 2.19
C GLU A 475 10.52 -14.42 1.69
N SER A 476 11.15 -14.65 0.54
CA SER A 476 11.39 -16.01 0.05
C SER A 476 12.62 -16.67 0.71
N ASN A 477 13.43 -15.92 1.46
CA ASN A 477 14.65 -16.42 2.06
C ASN A 477 14.36 -17.02 3.45
N CYS A 478 14.03 -18.32 3.47
CA CYS A 478 13.65 -19.02 4.70
C CYS A 478 14.76 -19.05 5.77
N TYR A 479 16.04 -19.02 5.37
CA TYR A 479 17.17 -18.99 6.30
C TYR A 479 17.28 -17.65 7.01
N MET A 480 17.15 -16.55 6.26
CA MET A 480 17.18 -15.22 6.86
C MET A 480 15.92 -14.95 7.70
N ILE A 481 14.74 -15.41 7.26
CA ILE A 481 13.51 -15.32 8.06
C ILE A 481 13.65 -16.03 9.40
N LYS A 482 14.32 -17.18 9.45
CA LYS A 482 14.55 -17.92 10.71
C LYS A 482 15.32 -17.08 11.74
N ILE A 483 16.22 -16.21 11.28
CA ILE A 483 17.08 -15.39 12.15
C ILE A 483 16.42 -14.04 12.45
N PHE A 484 15.96 -13.33 11.43
CA PHE A 484 15.46 -11.96 11.54
C PHE A 484 13.95 -11.89 11.79
N GLY A 485 13.18 -12.83 11.22
CA GLY A 485 11.73 -12.70 11.13
C GLY A 485 11.29 -11.93 9.87
N VAL A 486 10.00 -12.08 9.51
CA VAL A 486 9.44 -11.52 8.27
C VAL A 486 9.35 -10.00 8.35
N ASP A 487 8.76 -9.48 9.43
CA ASP A 487 8.53 -8.04 9.60
C ASP A 487 9.83 -7.29 9.78
N HIS A 488 10.78 -7.86 10.51
CA HIS A 488 12.13 -7.33 10.62
C HIS A 488 12.82 -7.17 9.26
N ILE A 489 12.81 -8.21 8.41
CA ILE A 489 13.37 -8.14 7.05
C ILE A 489 12.69 -7.04 6.23
N ARG A 490 11.35 -6.97 6.27
CA ARG A 490 10.60 -5.91 5.56
C ARG A 490 11.01 -4.53 6.04
N ASN A 491 11.13 -4.34 7.36
CA ASN A 491 11.42 -3.06 7.96
C ASN A 491 12.90 -2.65 7.75
N ILE A 492 13.86 -3.58 7.71
CA ILE A 492 15.24 -3.29 7.25
C ILE A 492 15.22 -2.87 5.78
N MET A 493 14.47 -3.58 4.92
CA MET A 493 14.34 -3.23 3.51
C MET A 493 13.75 -1.83 3.31
N PHE A 494 12.80 -1.42 4.15
CA PHE A 494 12.25 -0.06 4.14
C PHE A 494 13.35 1.01 4.30
N PHE A 495 14.34 0.80 5.16
CA PHE A 495 15.45 1.77 5.29
C PHE A 495 16.48 1.63 4.17
N MET A 496 16.91 0.39 3.91
CA MET A 496 18.08 0.13 3.07
C MET A 496 17.78 0.17 1.57
N GLY A 497 16.57 -0.20 1.18
CA GLY A 497 16.13 -0.31 -0.21
C GLY A 497 14.72 0.24 -0.41
N THR A 498 13.96 -0.44 -1.25
CA THR A 498 12.55 -0.13 -1.55
C THR A 498 11.75 -1.43 -1.54
N VAL A 499 10.48 -1.34 -1.15
CA VAL A 499 9.56 -2.48 -1.07
C VAL A 499 8.38 -2.28 -2.03
N GLY A 500 7.97 -3.39 -2.67
CA GLY A 500 6.79 -3.45 -3.52
C GLY A 500 6.90 -2.69 -4.84
N GLU A 501 5.82 -2.72 -5.62
CA GLU A 501 5.76 -2.04 -6.92
C GLU A 501 5.82 -0.51 -6.79
N LYS A 502 5.31 0.02 -5.67
CA LYS A 502 5.33 1.45 -5.35
C LYS A 502 6.69 1.97 -4.88
N GLN A 503 7.70 1.10 -4.78
CA GLN A 503 9.07 1.46 -4.38
C GLN A 503 9.13 2.22 -3.03
N ILE A 504 8.39 1.75 -2.02
CA ILE A 504 8.30 2.41 -0.70
C ILE A 504 9.57 2.15 0.10
N GLY A 505 10.19 3.21 0.64
CA GLY A 505 11.38 3.11 1.48
C GLY A 505 12.32 4.29 1.32
N GLN A 506 13.29 4.40 2.23
CA GLN A 506 14.33 5.44 2.20
C GLN A 506 15.44 5.15 1.18
N ASN A 507 15.55 3.90 0.71
CA ASN A 507 16.50 3.48 -0.33
C ASN A 507 17.94 3.93 -0.07
N ILE A 508 18.37 3.91 1.19
CA ILE A 508 19.64 4.48 1.64
C ILE A 508 20.81 3.89 0.84
N ARG A 509 20.86 2.57 0.70
CA ARG A 509 21.99 1.86 0.09
C ARG A 509 22.16 2.22 -1.38
N ASN A 510 21.08 2.16 -2.17
CA ASN A 510 21.18 2.48 -3.60
C ASN A 510 21.37 3.98 -3.83
N SER A 511 20.76 4.82 -2.99
CA SER A 511 20.97 6.27 -3.05
C SER A 511 22.43 6.62 -2.82
N LEU A 512 23.09 6.02 -1.82
CA LEU A 512 24.52 6.21 -1.59
C LEU A 512 25.37 5.65 -2.74
N ALA A 513 25.06 4.45 -3.25
CA ALA A 513 25.84 3.82 -4.33
C ALA A 513 25.79 4.58 -5.66
N HIS A 514 24.67 5.26 -5.95
CA HIS A 514 24.44 5.96 -7.22
C HIS A 514 24.40 7.50 -7.10
N LEU A 515 24.53 8.04 -5.89
CA LEU A 515 24.36 9.46 -5.57
C LEU A 515 23.04 10.02 -6.12
N THR A 516 21.94 9.34 -5.81
CA THR A 516 20.57 9.72 -6.22
C THR A 516 19.74 10.23 -5.04
N GLY A 517 18.55 10.76 -5.31
CA GLY A 517 17.61 11.19 -4.26
C GLY A 517 18.01 12.45 -3.48
N ASN A 518 19.05 13.17 -3.90
CA ASN A 518 19.70 14.24 -3.13
C ASN A 518 20.31 13.75 -1.80
N ILE A 519 20.75 12.48 -1.73
CA ILE A 519 21.34 11.86 -0.53
C ILE A 519 22.52 12.68 0.03
N GLU A 520 23.23 13.41 -0.82
CA GLU A 520 24.36 14.26 -0.47
C GLU A 520 24.00 15.39 0.50
N LYS A 521 22.73 15.78 0.58
CA LYS A 521 22.24 16.75 1.57
C LYS A 521 22.26 16.19 2.99
N HIS A 522 22.23 14.86 3.14
CA HIS A 522 22.16 14.17 4.42
C HIS A 522 23.52 13.82 5.01
N PHE A 523 24.62 13.94 4.25
CA PHE A 523 25.97 13.58 4.71
C PHE A 523 26.39 14.40 5.94
N SER A 524 26.23 13.78 7.11
CA SER A 524 26.40 14.39 8.43
C SER A 524 26.68 13.30 9.47
N ILE A 525 27.16 13.70 10.66
CA ILE A 525 27.35 12.78 11.79
C ILE A 525 26.03 12.11 12.20
N GLY A 526 24.92 12.84 12.14
CA GLY A 526 23.60 12.27 12.44
C GLY A 526 23.21 11.15 11.48
N PHE A 527 23.51 11.30 10.18
CA PHE A 527 23.30 10.25 9.21
C PHE A 527 24.20 9.03 9.48
N VAL A 528 25.48 9.24 9.81
CA VAL A 528 26.40 8.15 10.22
C VAL A 528 25.85 7.42 11.45
N ALA A 529 25.32 8.14 12.45
CA ALA A 529 24.71 7.56 13.63
C ALA A 529 23.46 6.71 13.30
N GLN A 530 22.65 7.12 12.34
CA GLN A 530 21.52 6.32 11.84
C GLN A 530 22.01 5.01 11.18
N ILE A 531 23.06 5.08 10.34
CA ILE A 531 23.64 3.87 9.72
C ILE A 531 24.29 2.97 10.77
N MET A 532 24.97 3.54 11.77
CA MET A 532 25.51 2.78 12.90
C MET A 532 24.41 2.04 13.67
N TRP A 533 23.25 2.67 13.87
CA TRP A 533 22.11 2.02 14.52
C TRP A 533 21.59 0.83 13.70
N ILE A 534 21.39 0.99 12.38
CA ILE A 534 20.97 -0.13 11.50
C ILE A 534 22.03 -1.24 11.48
N PHE A 535 23.33 -0.87 11.42
CA PHE A 535 24.43 -1.83 11.50
C PHE A 535 24.40 -2.62 12.81
N THR A 536 24.21 -1.92 13.94
CA THR A 536 24.10 -2.54 15.27
C THR A 536 22.90 -3.47 15.35
N ASP A 537 21.78 -3.10 14.74
CA ASP A 537 20.57 -3.94 14.70
C ASP A 537 20.83 -5.26 13.98
N ILE A 538 21.41 -5.20 12.77
CA ILE A 538 21.76 -6.40 12.01
C ILE A 538 22.78 -7.26 12.75
N LEU A 539 23.84 -6.66 13.29
CA LEU A 539 24.85 -7.39 14.05
C LEU A 539 24.23 -8.06 15.28
N ASN A 540 23.44 -7.32 16.06
CA ASN A 540 22.82 -7.82 17.28
C ASN A 540 21.85 -8.97 17.02
N THR A 541 21.17 -8.95 15.87
CA THR A 541 20.26 -10.04 15.48
C THR A 541 21.02 -11.33 15.24
N VAL A 542 22.10 -11.24 14.45
CA VAL A 542 22.98 -12.38 14.16
C VAL A 542 23.68 -12.87 15.43
N PHE A 543 24.24 -11.95 16.22
CA PHE A 543 24.89 -12.24 17.48
C PHE A 543 23.93 -12.91 18.47
N GLY A 544 22.76 -12.32 18.70
CA GLY A 544 21.74 -12.83 19.61
C GLY A 544 21.25 -14.22 19.22
N TYR A 545 21.06 -14.46 17.93
CA TYR A 545 20.70 -15.78 17.40
C TYR A 545 21.72 -16.85 17.78
N TYR A 546 23.00 -16.65 17.44
CA TYR A 546 24.05 -17.63 17.76
C TYR A 546 24.39 -17.71 19.25
N LEU A 547 24.23 -16.62 20.00
CA LEU A 547 24.39 -16.62 21.45
C LEU A 547 23.34 -17.53 22.10
N LEU A 548 22.07 -17.40 21.70
CA LEU A 548 20.99 -18.26 22.21
C LEU A 548 21.19 -19.72 21.83
N GLU A 549 21.62 -20.02 20.60
CA GLU A 549 21.98 -21.39 20.20
C GLU A 549 23.13 -21.95 21.04
N HIS A 550 24.16 -21.15 21.30
CA HIS A 550 25.31 -21.56 22.11
C HIS A 550 24.90 -21.88 23.56
N LEU A 551 24.05 -21.04 24.16
CA LEU A 551 23.55 -21.24 25.52
C LEU A 551 22.66 -22.49 25.62
N LYS A 552 21.79 -22.73 24.63
CA LYS A 552 20.96 -23.95 24.57
C LYS A 552 21.81 -25.21 24.37
N GLY A 553 22.84 -25.15 23.51
CA GLY A 553 23.76 -26.26 23.28
C GLY A 553 24.60 -26.64 24.49
N GLY A 554 24.98 -25.68 25.34
CA GLY A 554 25.75 -25.93 26.57
C GLY A 554 24.98 -26.73 27.64
N THR A 555 23.65 -26.63 27.68
CA THR A 555 22.84 -27.41 28.63
C THR A 555 22.70 -28.89 28.28
N ALA A 556 23.02 -29.30 27.05
CA ALA A 556 22.96 -30.70 26.62
C ALA A 556 24.29 -31.47 26.83
N SER A 557 25.43 -30.77 26.99
CA SER A 557 26.74 -31.41 27.16
C SER A 557 27.08 -31.81 28.60
N ASP A 558 26.29 -31.37 29.60
CA ASP A 558 26.48 -31.74 31.01
C ASP A 558 25.74 -33.03 31.42
N GLN A 559 25.22 -33.80 30.45
CA GLN A 559 24.54 -35.09 30.69
C GLN A 559 25.03 -36.25 29.80
N LEU A 560 26.33 -36.31 29.48
CA LEU A 560 26.97 -37.52 28.93
C LEU A 560 28.14 -38.01 29.78
#